data_AF-A0A0Q4RVT5-F1
#
_entry.id   AF-A0A0Q4RVT5-F1
#
_cell.length_a   1.000
_cell.length_b   1.000
_cell.length_c   1.000
_cell.angle_alpha   90.00
_cell.angle_beta   90.00
_cell.angle_gamma   90.00
#
_symmetry.space_group_name_H-M   'P 1'
#
loop_
_entity.id
_entity.type
_entity.pdbx_description
1 polymer ?
#
loop_
_entity_poly.entity_id
_entity_poly.type
_entity_poly.pdbx_seq_one_letter_code
_entity_poly.pdbx_strand_id
1 'polypeptide(L)'
;MRHLPAFALPLMAAFAAFSPVLHAREDVDLKVTGVTFIEAPPGRDKNLTAFGASPSQEKVEVHAVATSRSLQFVETSGGFPDKGDVTVTAVFADKSSQAFGNAEMSGFAKFSADGRTRSFNLVINRLPDKPVSGLIFEGTLPLSVANGTSKAAQALDPQRPGPLKLGSVDILQFKIDGTSVHFQGNDTLLRIKTLSLKLPSGQMIKAERGGWQRTNADYSQTWKFDAPPAKGELQAELYDGMKTVRQPVRFVVGRPW
;
A
#
# COMPACT_ATOMS: atom_id res chain seq x y z
N MET A 1 4.10 16.67 58.15
CA MET A 1 3.99 17.67 57.05
C MET A 1 5.07 17.33 56.04
N ARG A 2 4.67 16.70 54.92
CA ARG A 2 4.69 17.22 53.53
C ARG A 2 6.11 17.41 52.96
N HIS A 3 6.50 16.98 51.76
CA HIS A 3 6.06 15.99 50.75
C HIS A 3 7.26 15.90 49.76
N LEU A 4 7.58 14.70 49.27
CA LEU A 4 8.46 14.51 48.10
C LEU A 4 7.78 15.05 46.83
N PRO A 5 8.50 15.67 45.87
CA PRO A 5 7.92 15.93 44.56
C PRO A 5 8.05 14.66 43.72
N ALA A 6 6.90 14.06 43.40
CA ALA A 6 6.77 13.07 42.35
C ALA A 6 6.91 13.78 40.99
N PHE A 7 7.90 13.38 40.19
CA PHE A 7 7.98 13.72 38.78
C PHE A 7 6.86 12.97 38.04
N ALA A 8 5.79 13.67 37.70
CA ALA A 8 4.77 13.20 36.78
C ALA A 8 5.17 13.62 35.34
N LEU A 9 5.50 12.64 34.51
CA LEU A 9 5.58 12.79 33.05
C LEU A 9 4.17 12.98 32.49
N PRO A 10 3.89 14.00 31.65
CA PRO A 10 2.72 13.96 30.81
C PRO A 10 3.08 13.27 29.48
N LEU A 11 2.48 12.10 29.28
CA LEU A 11 2.38 11.44 27.98
C LEU A 11 1.44 12.29 27.10
N MET A 12 1.97 13.30 26.41
CA MET A 12 1.18 14.15 25.51
C MET A 12 1.00 13.46 24.16
N ALA A 13 -0.19 12.89 23.94
CA ALA A 13 -0.64 12.45 22.63
C ALA A 13 -0.72 13.66 21.68
N ALA A 14 -0.05 13.59 20.53
CA ALA A 14 -0.13 14.61 19.50
C ALA A 14 -1.56 14.68 18.93
N PHE A 15 -2.23 15.81 19.11
CA PHE A 15 -3.55 16.08 18.54
C PHE A 15 -3.41 16.40 17.03
N ALA A 16 -3.84 15.47 16.17
CA ALA A 16 -4.10 15.76 14.77
C ALA A 16 -5.43 16.53 14.66
N ALA A 17 -5.38 17.82 14.30
CA ALA A 17 -6.57 18.61 14.03
C ALA A 17 -7.03 18.38 12.58
N PHE A 18 -8.26 17.87 12.41
CA PHE A 18 -8.88 17.64 11.11
C PHE A 18 -9.69 18.87 10.68
N SER A 19 -9.47 19.37 9.46
CA SER A 19 -10.36 20.32 8.80
C SER A 19 -11.12 19.61 7.68
N PRO A 20 -12.47 19.58 7.67
CA PRO A 20 -13.21 18.97 6.57
C PRO A 20 -13.32 19.95 5.41
N VAL A 21 -12.58 19.72 4.33
CA VAL A 21 -12.89 20.34 3.03
C VAL A 21 -14.01 19.50 2.40
N LEU A 22 -15.20 20.09 2.31
CA LEU A 22 -16.38 19.53 1.65
C LEU A 22 -16.17 19.59 0.13
N HIS A 23 -15.50 18.58 -0.42
CA HIS A 23 -15.65 18.18 -1.82
C HIS A 23 -16.26 16.79 -1.82
N ALA A 24 -17.20 16.55 -2.75
CA ALA A 24 -17.98 15.32 -2.87
C ALA A 24 -17.18 14.12 -2.39
N ARG A 25 -17.50 13.65 -1.17
CA ARG A 25 -16.71 12.66 -0.45
C ARG A 25 -16.78 11.39 -1.28
N GLU A 26 -15.71 11.10 -2.03
CA GLU A 26 -15.52 9.77 -2.59
C GLU A 26 -15.72 8.76 -1.45
N ASP A 27 -16.14 7.54 -1.77
CA ASP A 27 -16.50 6.47 -0.82
C ASP A 27 -15.34 6.01 0.10
N VAL A 28 -14.28 6.81 0.26
CA VAL A 28 -13.05 6.52 0.99
C VAL A 28 -12.80 7.59 2.07
N ASP A 29 -12.67 7.12 3.31
CA ASP A 29 -12.29 7.91 4.47
C ASP A 29 -10.81 7.69 4.81
N LEU A 30 -10.08 8.77 5.06
CA LEU A 30 -8.67 8.72 5.46
C LEU A 30 -8.51 9.05 6.96
N LYS A 31 -7.64 8.30 7.63
CA LYS A 31 -7.29 8.56 9.05
C LYS A 31 -5.80 8.35 9.28
N VAL A 32 -5.14 9.36 9.86
CA VAL A 32 -3.77 9.23 10.38
C VAL A 32 -3.80 8.37 11.64
N THR A 33 -2.93 7.37 11.68
CA THR A 33 -2.78 6.44 12.82
C THR A 33 -1.49 6.67 13.60
N GLY A 34 -0.50 7.35 13.01
CA GLY A 34 0.74 7.67 13.68
C GLY A 34 1.68 8.51 12.81
N VAL A 35 2.69 9.09 13.43
CA VAL A 35 3.75 9.84 12.75
C VAL A 35 5.08 9.48 13.38
N THR A 36 6.08 9.19 12.55
CA THR A 36 7.43 8.88 12.98
C THR A 36 8.38 9.96 12.45
N PHE A 37 9.14 10.60 13.35
CA PHE A 37 10.24 11.50 13.00
C PHE A 37 11.57 10.80 13.28
N ILE A 38 12.43 10.73 12.27
CA ILE A 38 13.80 10.22 12.34
C ILE A 38 14.71 11.37 11.92
N GLU A 39 15.67 11.74 12.77
CA GLU A 39 16.56 12.87 12.50
C GLU A 39 18.00 12.39 12.29
N ALA A 40 18.72 13.09 11.41
CA ALA A 40 20.16 12.91 11.33
C ALA A 40 20.83 13.48 12.58
N PRO A 41 21.92 12.88 13.08
CA PRO A 41 22.68 13.43 14.19
C PRO A 41 23.14 14.89 13.94
N PRO A 42 23.19 15.74 14.96
CA PRO A 42 23.68 17.13 14.82
C PRO A 42 25.07 17.19 14.18
N GLY A 43 25.27 18.13 13.24
CA GLY A 43 26.58 18.40 12.62
C GLY A 43 26.91 17.61 11.35
N ARG A 44 25.99 16.77 10.84
CA ARG A 44 26.18 16.08 9.55
C ARG A 44 25.64 16.91 8.38
N ASP A 45 26.36 16.92 7.26
CA ASP A 45 25.88 17.53 6.01
C ASP A 45 24.64 16.78 5.49
N LYS A 46 23.53 17.51 5.36
CA LYS A 46 22.24 17.05 4.84
C LYS A 46 22.27 16.73 3.34
N ASN A 47 23.35 17.06 2.63
CA ASN A 47 23.52 16.83 1.19
C ASN A 47 24.22 15.52 0.83
N LEU A 48 24.64 14.72 1.81
CA LEU A 48 25.23 13.41 1.55
C LEU A 48 24.15 12.36 1.31
N THR A 49 23.83 12.08 0.04
CA THR A 49 23.10 10.88 -0.35
C THR A 49 23.87 9.65 0.14
N ALA A 50 23.28 8.89 1.07
CA ALA A 50 23.88 7.64 1.49
C ALA A 50 23.88 6.65 0.33
N PHE A 51 25.06 6.11 -0.01
CA PHE A 51 25.14 4.86 -0.75
C PHE A 51 24.59 3.76 0.17
N GLY A 52 23.33 3.37 -0.03
CA GLY A 52 22.65 2.30 0.70
C GLY A 52 21.71 2.77 1.81
N ALA A 53 20.69 1.94 2.07
CA ALA A 53 19.68 2.12 3.12
C ALA A 53 20.34 2.06 4.51
N SER A 54 20.82 3.21 5.00
CA SER A 54 21.40 3.33 6.33
C SER A 54 20.34 3.87 7.31
N PRO A 55 20.32 3.41 8.58
CA PRO A 55 19.44 3.94 9.64
C PRO A 55 19.72 5.40 10.04
N SER A 56 20.58 6.11 9.30
CA SER A 56 21.08 7.45 9.59
C SER A 56 20.48 8.55 8.71
N GLN A 57 19.39 8.25 8.00
CA GLN A 57 18.71 9.20 7.12
C GLN A 57 17.58 9.93 7.87
N GLU A 58 17.57 11.26 7.77
CA GLU A 58 16.44 12.07 8.24
C GLU A 58 15.18 11.68 7.46
N LYS A 59 14.10 11.34 8.16
CA LYS A 59 12.87 10.83 7.56
C LYS A 59 11.66 11.20 8.40
N VAL A 60 10.58 11.60 7.76
CA VAL A 60 9.27 11.66 8.39
C VAL A 60 8.33 10.70 7.69
N GLU A 61 7.68 9.84 8.46
CA GLU A 61 6.68 8.90 7.97
C GLU A 61 5.33 9.18 8.63
N VAL A 62 4.31 9.48 7.83
CA VAL A 62 2.91 9.55 8.26
C VAL A 62 2.26 8.21 7.97
N HIS A 63 1.86 7.49 9.02
CA HIS A 63 1.12 6.24 8.93
C HIS A 63 -0.38 6.55 8.90
N ALA A 64 -1.08 6.04 7.89
CA ALA A 64 -2.50 6.28 7.72
C ALA A 64 -3.24 5.05 7.21
N VAL A 65 -4.56 5.08 7.35
CA VAL A 65 -5.49 4.08 6.81
C VAL A 65 -6.51 4.76 5.92
N ALA A 66 -6.86 4.09 4.83
CA ALA A 66 -7.98 4.41 3.97
C ALA A 66 -9.07 3.36 4.19
N THR A 67 -10.32 3.80 4.38
CA THR A 67 -11.47 2.93 4.64
C THR A 67 -12.58 3.23 3.66
N SER A 68 -13.13 2.22 2.99
CA SER A 68 -14.27 2.38 2.09
C SER A 68 -15.52 1.69 2.61
N ARG A 69 -16.69 2.29 2.35
CA ARG A 69 -17.99 1.70 2.72
C ARG A 69 -18.49 0.69 1.69
N SER A 70 -18.18 0.91 0.42
CA SER A 70 -18.76 0.20 -0.72
C SER A 70 -17.71 -0.52 -1.57
N LEU A 71 -16.47 -0.03 -1.60
CA LEU A 71 -15.41 -0.54 -2.47
C LEU A 71 -14.43 -1.44 -1.73
N GLN A 72 -13.81 -2.38 -2.44
CA GLN A 72 -12.69 -3.17 -1.94
C GLN A 72 -11.38 -2.60 -2.48
N PHE A 73 -10.39 -2.39 -1.63
CA PHE A 73 -9.05 -2.01 -2.08
C PHE A 73 -8.37 -3.18 -2.78
N VAL A 74 -7.75 -2.88 -3.92
CA VAL A 74 -7.02 -3.86 -4.69
C VAL A 74 -5.59 -3.95 -4.16
N GLU A 75 -5.19 -5.17 -3.84
CA GLU A 75 -3.79 -5.46 -3.53
C GLU A 75 -2.96 -5.37 -4.82
N THR A 76 -2.18 -4.29 -4.93
CA THR A 76 -1.14 -4.12 -5.95
C THR A 76 0.22 -4.23 -5.27
N SER A 77 1.07 -5.18 -5.67
CA SER A 77 2.47 -5.14 -5.24
C SER A 77 3.16 -3.96 -5.93
N GLY A 78 4.01 -3.25 -5.19
CA GLY A 78 4.70 -2.03 -5.63
C GLY A 78 5.22 -2.11 -7.06
N GLY A 79 4.90 -1.10 -7.87
CA GLY A 79 5.35 -1.02 -9.27
C GLY A 79 4.43 -0.26 -10.24
N PHE A 80 3.26 0.22 -9.82
CA PHE A 80 2.43 1.06 -10.69
C PHE A 80 2.67 2.55 -10.45
N PRO A 81 2.63 3.39 -11.51
CA PRO A 81 3.09 4.78 -11.53
C PRO A 81 2.13 5.76 -10.84
N ASP A 82 1.28 5.27 -9.95
CA ASP A 82 0.37 6.07 -9.13
C ASP A 82 1.16 6.71 -7.98
N LYS A 83 2.22 7.46 -8.32
CA LYS A 83 2.87 8.39 -7.42
C LYS A 83 1.85 9.51 -7.20
N GLY A 84 1.24 9.54 -6.01
CA GLY A 84 0.38 10.67 -5.63
C GLY A 84 1.13 11.99 -5.78
N ASP A 85 0.38 13.07 -5.98
CA ASP A 85 0.89 14.45 -6.09
C ASP A 85 0.88 15.15 -4.72
N VAL A 86 1.09 14.38 -3.65
CA VAL A 86 1.06 14.92 -2.29
C VAL A 86 2.31 15.75 -2.06
N THR A 87 2.11 17.07 -2.03
CA THR A 87 3.12 18.05 -1.67
C THR A 87 3.24 18.14 -0.16
N VAL A 88 4.42 18.55 0.31
CA VAL A 88 4.70 18.79 1.72
C VAL A 88 5.14 20.22 1.92
N THR A 89 4.51 20.89 2.87
CA THR A 89 4.88 22.25 3.30
C THR A 89 5.35 22.18 4.76
N ALA A 90 6.54 22.71 5.02
CA ALA A 90 7.04 22.88 6.37
C ALA A 90 6.49 24.15 6.99
N VAL A 91 6.15 24.08 8.28
CA VAL A 91 5.74 25.20 9.12
C VAL A 91 6.83 25.42 10.17
N PHE A 92 7.30 26.65 10.30
CA PHE A 92 8.36 27.03 11.23
C PHE A 92 7.80 27.70 12.48
N ALA A 93 8.65 27.91 13.49
CA ALA A 93 8.25 28.48 14.78
C ALA A 93 7.70 29.92 14.67
N ASP A 94 8.16 30.68 13.68
CA ASP A 94 7.67 32.02 13.35
C ASP A 94 6.34 32.01 12.57
N LYS A 95 5.74 30.83 12.39
CA LYS A 95 4.53 30.56 11.60
C LYS A 95 4.68 30.80 10.10
N SER A 96 5.88 31.09 9.62
CA SER A 96 6.15 31.07 8.18
C SER A 96 6.09 29.64 7.65
N SER A 97 5.79 29.50 6.36
CA SER A 97 5.66 28.21 5.70
C SER A 97 6.51 28.16 4.43
N GLN A 98 7.07 26.99 4.13
CA GLN A 98 7.87 26.75 2.93
C GLN A 98 7.51 25.41 2.30
N ALA A 99 7.18 25.41 1.01
CA ALA A 99 7.02 24.18 0.24
C ALA A 99 8.35 23.41 0.17
N PHE A 100 8.29 22.12 0.46
CA PHE A 100 9.46 21.30 0.75
C PHE A 100 9.62 20.09 -0.20
N GLY A 101 8.64 19.81 -1.05
CA GLY A 101 8.70 18.77 -2.09
C GLY A 101 7.50 17.87 -2.06
N ASN A 102 7.64 16.66 -2.61
CA ASN A 102 6.56 15.66 -2.67
C ASN A 102 6.84 14.51 -1.69
N ALA A 103 5.79 14.02 -1.05
CA ALA A 103 5.83 12.80 -0.27
C ALA A 103 5.75 11.59 -1.20
N GLU A 104 6.51 10.55 -0.88
CA GLU A 104 6.42 9.25 -1.53
C GLU A 104 5.43 8.37 -0.77
N MET A 105 4.54 7.70 -1.49
CA MET A 105 3.75 6.62 -0.90
C MET A 105 4.62 5.37 -0.80
N SER A 106 4.81 4.86 0.41
CA SER A 106 5.69 3.72 0.67
C SER A 106 5.07 2.69 1.64
N GLY A 107 5.78 1.59 1.81
CA GLY A 107 5.41 0.50 2.71
C GLY A 107 4.53 -0.57 2.07
N PHE A 108 4.50 -1.74 2.70
CA PHE A 108 3.58 -2.82 2.33
C PHE A 108 2.20 -2.52 2.91
N ALA A 109 1.22 -2.31 2.03
CA ALA A 109 -0.16 -2.10 2.44
C ALA A 109 -0.68 -3.37 3.14
N LYS A 110 -1.26 -3.20 4.32
CA LYS A 110 -2.04 -4.23 5.01
C LYS A 110 -3.50 -3.99 4.71
N PHE A 111 -4.26 -5.06 4.48
CA PHE A 111 -5.67 -5.01 4.14
C PHE A 111 -6.51 -5.65 5.24
N SER A 112 -7.70 -5.13 5.49
CA SER A 112 -8.70 -5.83 6.31
C SER A 112 -9.19 -7.09 5.60
N ALA A 113 -9.75 -8.04 6.37
CA ALA A 113 -10.25 -9.29 5.81
C ALA A 113 -11.34 -9.12 4.74
N ASP A 114 -12.17 -8.08 4.86
CA ASP A 114 -13.20 -7.71 3.89
C ASP A 114 -12.67 -6.86 2.72
N GLY A 115 -11.38 -6.51 2.74
CA GLY A 115 -10.71 -5.68 1.73
C GLY A 115 -11.12 -4.21 1.77
N ARG A 116 -11.94 -3.76 2.74
CA ARG A 116 -12.47 -2.39 2.78
C ARG A 116 -11.57 -1.39 3.49
N THR A 117 -10.51 -1.83 4.12
CA THR A 117 -9.51 -0.97 4.77
C THR A 117 -8.12 -1.33 4.24
N ARG A 118 -7.30 -0.32 3.94
CA ARG A 118 -5.88 -0.51 3.65
C ARG A 118 -5.02 0.48 4.42
N SER A 119 -3.83 0.05 4.83
CA SER A 119 -2.80 0.97 5.34
C SER A 119 -1.97 1.56 4.20
N PHE A 120 -1.40 2.74 4.43
CA PHE A 120 -0.39 3.36 3.57
C PHE A 120 0.49 4.30 4.41
N ASN A 121 1.70 4.57 3.93
CA ASN A 121 2.58 5.57 4.53
C ASN A 121 2.87 6.68 3.51
N LEU A 122 2.96 7.91 4.00
CA LEU A 122 3.54 9.04 3.26
C LEU A 122 4.89 9.38 3.87
N VAL A 123 5.92 9.42 3.03
CA VAL A 123 7.30 9.53 3.49
C VAL A 123 7.99 10.70 2.80
N ILE A 124 8.72 11.48 3.60
CA ILE A 124 9.75 12.40 3.12
C ILE A 124 11.08 11.99 3.72
N ASN A 125 12.14 12.08 2.91
CA ASN A 125 13.47 11.58 3.24
C ASN A 125 14.49 12.68 3.57
N ARG A 126 13.99 13.88 3.89
CA ARG A 126 14.75 15.06 4.30
C ARG A 126 13.81 16.03 5.02
N LEU A 127 14.31 16.90 5.89
CA LEU A 127 13.60 18.10 6.35
C LEU A 127 14.37 19.37 5.93
N PRO A 128 13.72 20.54 5.90
CA PRO A 128 14.42 21.81 5.77
C PRO A 128 15.57 21.94 6.79
N ASP A 129 16.54 22.80 6.48
CA ASP A 129 17.65 23.08 7.39
C ASP A 129 17.20 23.93 8.59
N LYS A 130 16.09 24.67 8.43
CA LYS A 130 15.46 25.43 9.51
C LYS A 130 14.67 24.51 10.45
N PRO A 131 14.62 24.80 11.77
CA PRO A 131 13.81 24.05 12.72
C PRO A 131 12.33 24.04 12.35
N VAL A 132 11.81 22.88 11.96
CA VAL A 132 10.40 22.66 11.62
C VAL A 132 9.58 22.45 12.88
N SER A 133 8.45 23.15 12.99
CA SER A 133 7.44 22.98 14.05
C SER A 133 6.28 22.07 13.62
N GLY A 134 6.06 21.92 12.31
CA GLY A 134 5.09 20.99 11.77
C GLY A 134 5.19 20.84 10.26
N LEU A 135 4.47 19.86 9.72
CA LEU A 135 4.38 19.61 8.29
C LEU A 135 2.91 19.54 7.87
N ILE A 136 2.64 20.01 6.67
CA ILE A 136 1.33 19.90 6.01
C ILE A 136 1.56 19.05 4.76
N PHE A 137 0.90 17.90 4.69
CA PHE A 137 0.84 17.04 3.51
C PHE A 137 -0.46 17.33 2.78
N GLU A 138 -0.40 17.77 1.53
CA GLU A 138 -1.58 18.18 0.78
C GLU A 138 -1.47 17.78 -0.70
N GLY A 139 -2.54 17.20 -1.25
CA GLY A 139 -2.62 16.77 -2.65
C GLY A 139 -3.63 15.63 -2.82
N THR A 140 -3.36 14.72 -3.75
CA THR A 140 -4.25 13.62 -4.12
C THR A 140 -3.54 12.27 -4.04
N LEU A 141 -4.21 11.32 -3.39
CA LEU A 141 -3.78 9.93 -3.27
C LEU A 141 -4.53 9.05 -4.27
N PRO A 142 -3.82 8.45 -5.24
CA PRO A 142 -4.40 7.42 -6.09
C PRO A 142 -4.57 6.11 -5.30
N LEU A 143 -5.80 5.63 -5.22
CA LEU A 143 -6.16 4.40 -4.52
C LEU A 143 -6.86 3.44 -5.48
N SER A 144 -6.20 2.32 -5.79
CA SER A 144 -6.79 1.26 -6.60
C SER A 144 -7.87 0.50 -5.81
N VAL A 145 -9.05 0.41 -6.39
CA VAL A 145 -10.25 -0.17 -5.77
C VAL A 145 -11.05 -0.99 -6.79
N ALA A 146 -11.94 -1.84 -6.31
CA ALA A 146 -12.88 -2.64 -7.06
C ALA A 146 -14.30 -2.48 -6.48
N ASN A 147 -15.32 -2.65 -7.33
CA ASN A 147 -16.72 -2.56 -6.92
C ASN A 147 -17.19 -3.81 -6.15
N GLY A 148 -16.47 -4.93 -6.31
CA GLY A 148 -16.80 -6.21 -5.69
C GLY A 148 -15.91 -7.32 -6.22
N THR A 149 -16.37 -8.55 -6.02
CA THR A 149 -15.67 -9.73 -6.51
C THR A 149 -16.61 -10.79 -7.08
N SER A 150 -16.08 -11.54 -8.05
CA SER A 150 -16.73 -12.70 -8.66
C SER A 150 -15.87 -13.95 -8.48
N LYS A 151 -16.49 -15.13 -8.59
CA LYS A 151 -15.77 -16.41 -8.55
C LYS A 151 -15.65 -16.97 -9.95
N ALA A 152 -14.48 -17.51 -10.27
CA ALA A 152 -14.21 -18.21 -11.50
C ALA A 152 -13.52 -19.54 -11.21
N ALA A 153 -13.74 -20.53 -12.07
CA ALA A 153 -13.10 -21.83 -11.97
C ALA A 153 -12.77 -22.35 -13.38
N GLN A 154 -11.64 -23.04 -13.50
CA GLN A 154 -11.19 -23.63 -14.75
C GLN A 154 -10.39 -24.91 -14.45
N ALA A 155 -10.59 -25.95 -15.25
CA ALA A 155 -9.79 -27.16 -15.15
C ALA A 155 -8.30 -26.85 -15.39
N LEU A 156 -7.45 -27.37 -14.51
CA LEU A 156 -5.99 -27.29 -14.61
C LEU A 156 -5.44 -28.69 -14.89
N ASP A 157 -4.68 -28.82 -15.97
CA ASP A 157 -3.89 -30.02 -16.26
C ASP A 157 -2.41 -29.63 -16.40
N PRO A 158 -1.57 -29.87 -15.37
CA PRO A 158 -0.13 -29.57 -15.41
C PRO A 158 0.62 -30.18 -16.60
N GLN A 159 0.13 -31.30 -17.13
CA GLN A 159 0.76 -32.00 -18.26
C GLN A 159 0.42 -31.38 -19.61
N ARG A 160 -0.58 -30.50 -19.66
CA ARG A 160 -1.02 -29.80 -20.87
C ARG A 160 -0.96 -28.29 -20.63
N PRO A 161 0.25 -27.72 -20.49
CA PRO A 161 0.40 -26.28 -20.34
C PRO A 161 -0.15 -25.60 -21.60
N GLY A 162 -1.11 -24.71 -21.40
CA GLY A 162 -1.83 -24.01 -22.45
C GLY A 162 -2.53 -22.78 -21.89
N PRO A 163 -3.22 -22.01 -22.72
CA PRO A 163 -3.97 -20.86 -22.24
C PRO A 163 -5.07 -21.31 -21.28
N LEU A 164 -5.23 -20.58 -20.19
CA LEU A 164 -6.31 -20.75 -19.22
C LEU A 164 -7.16 -19.49 -19.19
N LYS A 165 -8.47 -19.67 -19.07
CA LYS A 165 -9.41 -18.56 -18.90
C LYS A 165 -10.10 -18.70 -17.56
N LEU A 166 -9.81 -17.77 -16.65
CA LEU A 166 -10.48 -17.67 -15.35
C LEU A 166 -11.45 -16.50 -15.42
N GLY A 167 -12.69 -16.74 -15.84
CA GLY A 167 -13.69 -15.70 -16.00
C GLY A 167 -13.24 -14.63 -16.99
N SER A 168 -13.02 -13.39 -16.51
CA SER A 168 -12.52 -12.28 -17.32
C SER A 168 -11.00 -12.20 -17.43
N VAL A 169 -10.26 -13.16 -16.84
CA VAL A 169 -8.79 -13.17 -16.83
C VAL A 169 -8.27 -14.15 -17.87
N ASP A 170 -7.46 -13.64 -18.78
CA ASP A 170 -6.81 -14.43 -19.83
C ASP A 170 -5.36 -14.71 -19.42
N ILE A 171 -5.08 -15.97 -19.06
CA ILE A 171 -3.73 -16.48 -18.82
C ILE A 171 -3.27 -17.11 -20.14
N LEU A 172 -2.36 -16.44 -20.84
CA LEU A 172 -1.87 -16.90 -22.15
C LEU A 172 -0.97 -18.12 -22.02
N GLN A 173 -0.17 -18.16 -20.96
CA GLN A 173 0.71 -19.26 -20.65
C GLN A 173 0.84 -19.41 -19.14
N PHE A 174 1.03 -20.65 -18.69
CA PHE A 174 1.46 -20.92 -17.33
C PHE A 174 2.61 -21.91 -17.30
N LYS A 175 3.45 -21.81 -16.26
CA LYS A 175 4.53 -22.75 -15.95
C LYS A 175 4.42 -23.14 -14.48
N ILE A 176 4.62 -24.41 -14.17
CA ILE A 176 4.74 -24.91 -12.81
C ILE A 176 6.22 -25.14 -12.51
N ASP A 177 6.69 -24.62 -11.39
CA ASP A 177 8.05 -24.81 -10.88
C ASP A 177 7.99 -25.16 -9.39
N GLY A 178 8.19 -26.44 -9.08
CA GLY A 178 7.97 -26.99 -7.74
C GLY A 178 6.55 -26.72 -7.24
N THR A 179 6.43 -25.91 -6.19
CA THR A 179 5.13 -25.49 -5.63
C THR A 179 4.62 -24.15 -6.16
N SER A 180 5.33 -23.53 -7.10
CA SER A 180 4.96 -22.25 -7.69
C SER A 180 4.31 -22.42 -9.05
N VAL A 181 3.33 -21.56 -9.35
CA VAL A 181 2.74 -21.38 -10.67
C VAL A 181 3.05 -19.97 -11.14
N HIS A 182 3.63 -19.87 -12.32
CA HIS A 182 3.87 -18.61 -13.00
C HIS A 182 2.83 -18.45 -14.10
N PHE A 183 2.02 -17.40 -14.02
CA PHE A 183 1.12 -16.96 -15.08
C PHE A 183 1.79 -15.88 -15.91
N GLN A 184 1.59 -15.94 -17.21
CA GLN A 184 1.93 -14.91 -18.17
C GLN A 184 0.69 -14.54 -18.97
N GLY A 185 0.48 -13.24 -19.18
CA GLY A 185 -0.69 -12.72 -19.87
C GLY A 185 -0.67 -11.20 -19.96
N ASN A 186 -1.85 -10.61 -19.87
CA ASN A 186 -2.06 -9.16 -19.94
C ASN A 186 -2.38 -8.57 -18.55
N ASP A 187 -2.79 -7.31 -18.53
CA ASP A 187 -3.16 -6.56 -17.33
C ASP A 187 -4.33 -7.19 -16.56
N THR A 188 -5.16 -8.02 -17.20
CA THR A 188 -6.27 -8.70 -16.52
C THR A 188 -5.82 -9.65 -15.42
N LEU A 189 -4.55 -10.10 -15.43
CA LEU A 189 -3.99 -10.88 -14.33
C LEU A 189 -4.19 -10.16 -12.99
N LEU A 190 -4.06 -8.81 -12.95
CA LEU A 190 -4.22 -7.98 -11.74
C LEU A 190 -5.57 -8.17 -11.04
N ARG A 191 -6.57 -8.69 -11.75
CA ARG A 191 -7.90 -8.96 -11.22
C ARG A 191 -7.93 -10.17 -10.29
N ILE A 192 -6.98 -11.11 -10.38
CA ILE A 192 -6.99 -12.33 -9.55
C ILE A 192 -6.70 -11.94 -8.10
N LYS A 193 -7.74 -11.80 -7.26
CA LYS A 193 -7.65 -11.48 -5.84
C LYS A 193 -7.11 -12.64 -5.03
N THR A 194 -7.75 -13.80 -5.13
CA THR A 194 -7.31 -15.04 -4.49
C THR A 194 -7.26 -16.16 -5.51
N LEU A 195 -6.43 -17.17 -5.23
CA LEU A 195 -6.28 -18.34 -6.06
C LEU A 195 -6.21 -19.58 -5.16
N SER A 196 -6.82 -20.67 -5.62
CA SER A 196 -6.78 -21.96 -4.96
C SER A 196 -6.94 -23.09 -5.97
N LEU A 197 -6.48 -24.29 -5.62
CA LEU A 197 -6.61 -25.49 -6.42
C LEU A 197 -7.54 -26.46 -5.69
N LYS A 198 -8.63 -26.85 -6.35
CA LYS A 198 -9.49 -27.95 -5.92
C LYS A 198 -9.01 -29.25 -6.55
N LEU A 199 -8.54 -30.17 -5.72
CA LEU A 199 -8.16 -31.50 -6.18
C LEU A 199 -9.39 -32.37 -6.50
N PRO A 200 -9.24 -33.44 -7.30
CA PRO A 200 -10.31 -34.42 -7.54
C PRO A 200 -10.86 -35.06 -6.26
N SER A 201 -10.05 -35.11 -5.19
CA SER A 201 -10.47 -35.55 -3.85
C SER A 201 -11.43 -34.58 -3.15
N GLY A 202 -11.64 -33.38 -3.71
CA GLY A 202 -12.41 -32.29 -3.10
C GLY A 202 -11.59 -31.39 -2.17
N GLN A 203 -10.34 -31.74 -1.86
CA GLN A 203 -9.45 -30.91 -1.05
C GLN A 203 -9.13 -29.58 -1.75
N MET A 204 -9.18 -28.49 -0.99
CA MET A 204 -8.78 -27.15 -1.45
C MET A 204 -7.37 -26.82 -0.96
N ILE A 205 -6.49 -26.40 -1.87
CA ILE A 205 -5.15 -25.91 -1.56
C ILE A 205 -5.13 -24.42 -1.92
N LYS A 206 -4.97 -23.55 -0.94
CA LYS A 206 -4.87 -22.10 -1.19
C LYS A 206 -3.49 -21.77 -1.77
N ALA A 207 -3.45 -20.74 -2.62
CA ALA A 207 -2.21 -20.17 -3.09
C ALA A 207 -1.95 -18.83 -2.42
N GLU A 208 -0.71 -18.60 -2.06
CA GLU A 208 -0.19 -17.30 -1.68
C GLU A 208 0.34 -16.57 -2.90
N ARG A 209 0.04 -15.28 -2.99
CA ARG A 209 0.55 -14.45 -4.06
C ARG A 209 2.03 -14.21 -3.85
N GLY A 210 2.85 -14.55 -4.84
CA GLY A 210 4.30 -14.42 -4.79
C GLY A 210 4.78 -13.04 -5.24
N GLY A 211 4.77 -12.81 -6.55
CA GLY A 211 5.33 -11.60 -7.14
C GLY A 211 4.70 -11.25 -8.48
N TRP A 212 4.85 -9.98 -8.85
CA TRP A 212 4.39 -9.42 -10.11
C TRP A 212 5.56 -8.86 -10.89
N GLN A 213 5.51 -8.99 -12.20
CA GLN A 213 6.43 -8.31 -13.09
C GLN A 213 5.65 -7.81 -14.30
N ARG A 214 6.04 -6.62 -14.76
CA ARG A 214 5.59 -6.06 -16.02
C ARG A 214 6.83 -5.72 -16.84
N THR A 215 6.92 -6.28 -18.03
CA THR A 215 7.95 -5.94 -19.02
C THR A 215 7.22 -5.48 -20.28
N ASN A 216 7.17 -4.17 -20.51
CA ASN A 216 6.38 -3.56 -21.59
C ASN A 216 4.88 -3.93 -21.51
N ALA A 217 4.41 -4.75 -22.44
CA ALA A 217 3.03 -5.25 -22.52
C ALA A 217 2.86 -6.63 -21.86
N ASP A 218 3.95 -7.29 -21.48
CA ASP A 218 3.91 -8.61 -20.85
C ASP A 218 3.72 -8.46 -19.34
N TYR A 219 2.69 -9.10 -18.82
CA TYR A 219 2.43 -9.21 -17.39
C TYR A 219 2.70 -10.64 -16.95
N SER A 220 3.41 -10.77 -15.83
CA SER A 220 3.57 -12.06 -15.18
C SER A 220 3.25 -11.96 -13.69
N GLN A 221 2.72 -13.06 -13.18
CA GLN A 221 2.31 -13.21 -11.80
C GLN A 221 2.73 -14.59 -11.30
N THR A 222 3.28 -14.65 -10.10
CA THR A 222 3.64 -15.91 -9.44
C THR A 222 2.69 -16.18 -8.27
N TRP A 223 2.24 -17.42 -8.15
CA TRP A 223 1.42 -17.95 -7.06
C TRP A 223 2.10 -19.17 -6.45
N LYS A 224 2.16 -19.26 -5.12
CA LYS A 224 2.81 -20.34 -4.39
C LYS A 224 1.77 -21.17 -3.67
N PHE A 225 1.82 -22.48 -3.84
CA PHE A 225 0.97 -23.43 -3.13
C PHE A 225 1.79 -24.14 -2.04
N ASP A 226 1.10 -24.74 -1.07
CA ASP A 226 1.76 -25.55 -0.03
C ASP A 226 2.23 -26.92 -0.54
N ALA A 227 1.80 -27.31 -1.75
CA ALA A 227 2.19 -28.54 -2.42
C ALA A 227 2.27 -28.31 -3.94
N PRO A 228 3.03 -29.14 -4.68
CA PRO A 228 3.08 -29.06 -6.14
C PRO A 228 1.68 -29.13 -6.77
N PRO A 229 1.30 -28.16 -7.62
CA PRO A 229 0.00 -28.16 -8.27
C PRO A 229 -0.20 -29.42 -9.11
N ALA A 230 -1.26 -30.17 -8.78
CA ALA A 230 -1.67 -31.36 -9.51
C ALA A 230 -2.87 -31.06 -10.43
N LYS A 231 -3.28 -32.06 -11.22
CA LYS A 231 -4.51 -31.98 -12.00
C LYS A 231 -5.71 -31.73 -11.08
N GLY A 232 -6.55 -30.78 -11.44
CA GLY A 232 -7.69 -30.36 -10.62
C GLY A 232 -8.46 -29.21 -11.25
N GLU A 233 -9.10 -28.41 -10.42
CA GLU A 233 -9.80 -27.19 -10.83
C GLU A 233 -9.18 -25.98 -10.13
N LEU A 234 -8.62 -25.08 -10.92
CA LEU A 234 -8.11 -23.81 -10.45
C LEU A 234 -9.31 -22.89 -10.19
N GLN A 235 -9.46 -22.43 -8.95
CA GLN A 235 -10.52 -21.53 -8.51
C GLN A 235 -9.92 -20.19 -8.11
N ALA A 236 -10.54 -19.12 -8.59
CA ALA A 236 -10.13 -17.76 -8.32
C ALA A 236 -11.30 -16.91 -7.84
N GLU A 237 -11.00 -15.98 -6.93
CA GLU A 237 -11.82 -14.80 -6.71
C GLU A 237 -11.23 -13.65 -7.52
N LEU A 238 -12.05 -12.96 -8.29
CA LEU A 238 -11.63 -11.91 -9.22
C LEU A 238 -12.21 -10.57 -8.77
N TYR A 239 -11.43 -9.50 -8.84
CA TYR A 239 -11.91 -8.14 -8.66
C TYR A 239 -12.73 -7.68 -9.86
N ASP A 240 -13.93 -7.16 -9.60
CA ASP A 240 -14.83 -6.62 -10.62
C ASP A 240 -14.83 -5.09 -10.60
N GLY A 241 -14.88 -4.47 -11.78
CA GLY A 241 -14.98 -3.02 -11.92
C GLY A 241 -13.80 -2.27 -11.29
N MET A 242 -12.58 -2.78 -11.47
CA MET A 242 -11.37 -2.13 -10.98
C MET A 242 -11.21 -0.71 -11.54
N LYS A 243 -10.87 0.25 -10.67
CA LYS A 243 -10.60 1.64 -11.00
C LYS A 243 -9.62 2.27 -10.00
N THR A 244 -9.05 3.42 -10.37
CA THR A 244 -8.28 4.26 -9.44
C THR A 244 -9.16 5.42 -8.97
N VAL A 245 -9.33 5.54 -7.66
CA VAL A 245 -10.00 6.67 -6.98
C VAL A 245 -8.93 7.69 -6.58
N ARG A 246 -9.24 8.98 -6.74
CA ARG A 246 -8.28 10.08 -6.54
C ARG A 246 -8.66 10.85 -5.28
N GLN A 247 -8.24 10.29 -4.16
CA GLN A 247 -8.65 10.75 -2.84
C GLN A 247 -7.87 12.01 -2.43
N PRO A 248 -8.51 13.18 -2.26
CA PRO A 248 -7.83 14.35 -1.73
C PRO A 248 -7.37 14.09 -0.28
N VAL A 249 -6.19 14.59 0.04
CA VAL A 249 -5.57 14.47 1.36
C VAL A 249 -5.10 15.83 1.85
N ARG A 250 -5.30 16.08 3.15
CA ARG A 250 -4.68 17.17 3.89
C ARG A 250 -4.38 16.71 5.31
N PHE A 251 -3.13 16.35 5.58
CA PHE A 251 -2.67 15.95 6.91
C PHE A 251 -1.77 17.02 7.49
N VAL A 252 -2.14 17.54 8.67
CA VAL A 252 -1.31 18.47 9.44
C VAL A 252 -0.71 17.70 10.60
N VAL A 253 0.62 17.64 10.64
CA VAL A 253 1.37 16.93 11.68
C VAL A 253 2.26 17.91 12.43
N GLY A 254 2.06 18.03 13.73
CA GLY A 254 2.95 18.80 14.60
C GLY A 254 4.20 18.00 14.93
N ARG A 255 5.34 18.67 15.09
CA ARG A 255 6.51 18.05 15.70
C ARG A 255 6.25 17.89 17.20
N PRO A 256 6.65 16.77 17.84
CA PRO A 256 6.20 16.50 19.20
C PRO A 256 6.97 17.27 20.30
N TRP A 257 7.97 18.08 19.95
CA TRP A 257 8.80 18.87 20.86
C TRP A 257 9.32 20.15 20.20
#